data_AF-A0A1G5S572-F1
#
_entry.id   AF-A0A1G5S572-F1
#
_cell.length_a   1.000
_cell.length_b   1.000
_cell.length_c   1.000
_cell.angle_alpha   90.00
_cell.angle_beta   90.00
_cell.angle_gamma   90.00
#
_symmetry.space_group_name_H-M   'P 1'
#
loop_
_entity.id
_entity.type
_entity.pdbx_description
1 polymer ?
#
loop_
_entity_poly.entity_id
_entity_poly.type
_entity_poly.pdbx_seq_one_letter_code
_entity_poly.pdbx_strand_id
1 'polypeptide(L)' 'MLKNFKYQKVYEKGKPVHQKFDSFSIKHPAMDLSRRAKIFSPFDALKGFNEELAVTENESNENYLQVERIPMEEFP' A
#
# COMPACT_ATOMS: atom_id res chain seq x y z
N MET A 1 7.71 -23.73 16.60
CA MET A 1 9.08 -23.22 16.34
C MET A 1 9.67 -24.00 15.18
N LEU A 2 10.11 -23.33 14.11
CA LEU A 2 10.79 -23.95 12.97
C LEU A 2 12.14 -24.53 13.43
N LYS A 3 12.15 -25.78 13.88
CA LYS A 3 13.39 -26.51 14.19
C LYS A 3 14.05 -26.89 12.86
N ASN A 4 15.35 -26.62 12.71
CA ASN A 4 16.22 -27.04 11.59
C ASN A 4 16.23 -26.18 10.31
N PHE A 5 15.89 -24.89 10.34
CA PHE A 5 16.15 -24.02 9.18
C PHE A 5 17.62 -23.55 9.14
N LYS A 6 18.18 -23.38 7.94
CA LYS A 6 19.60 -23.08 7.65
C LYS A 6 20.20 -21.96 8.51
N TYR A 7 19.40 -20.97 8.90
CA TYR A 7 19.84 -19.78 9.63
C TYR A 7 19.36 -19.75 11.09
N GLN A 8 18.99 -20.89 11.67
CA GLN A 8 18.52 -20.98 13.05
C GLN A 8 19.48 -20.30 14.03
N LYS A 9 20.78 -20.58 13.92
CA LYS A 9 21.82 -19.95 14.76
C LYS A 9 21.87 -18.42 14.63
N VAL A 10 21.52 -17.86 13.47
CA VAL A 10 21.53 -16.40 13.25
C VAL A 10 20.25 -15.79 13.82
N TYR A 11 19.13 -16.45 13.64
CA TYR A 11 17.85 -16.03 14.20
C TYR A 11 17.86 -16.02 15.73
N GLU A 12 18.46 -17.03 16.36
CA GLU A 12 18.64 -17.11 17.81
C GLU A 12 19.49 -15.97 18.37
N LYS A 13 20.38 -15.36 17.57
CA LYS A 13 21.15 -14.17 17.98
C LYS A 13 20.29 -12.90 18.08
N GLY A 14 19.09 -12.91 17.51
CA GLY A 14 18.19 -11.76 17.55
C GLY A 14 18.60 -10.61 16.63
N LYS A 15 17.92 -9.46 16.79
CA LYS A 15 18.23 -8.23 16.05
C LYS A 15 19.50 -7.58 16.61
N PRO A 16 20.39 -7.02 15.77
CA PRO A 16 21.50 -6.21 16.24
C PRO A 16 21.02 -5.07 17.14
N VAL A 17 21.64 -4.94 18.31
CA VAL A 17 21.35 -3.87 19.26
C VAL A 17 22.51 -2.88 19.23
N HIS A 18 22.23 -1.64 18.86
CA HIS A 18 23.21 -0.56 18.77
C HIS A 18 23.04 0.41 19.93
N GLN A 19 24.15 0.86 20.51
CA GLN A 19 24.15 1.96 21.49
C GLN A 19 24.09 3.31 20.76
N LYS A 20 23.51 4.34 21.38
CA LYS A 20 23.27 5.66 20.75
C LYS A 20 24.51 6.30 20.11
N PHE A 21 25.70 5.98 20.61
CA PHE A 21 26.97 6.56 20.16
C PHE A 21 27.95 5.50 19.65
N ASP A 22 27.46 4.33 19.24
CA ASP A 22 28.33 3.35 18.59
C ASP A 22 28.71 3.81 17.16
N SER A 23 29.72 3.15 16.59
CA SER A 23 30.24 3.48 15.27
C SER A 23 29.19 3.34 14.15
N PHE A 24 28.19 2.46 14.33
CA PHE A 24 27.10 2.27 13.38
C PHE A 24 26.13 3.47 13.41
N SER A 25 25.70 3.87 14.60
CA SER A 25 24.73 4.94 14.82
C SER A 25 25.27 6.30 14.38
N ILE A 26 26.58 6.51 14.51
CA ILE A 26 27.27 7.72 14.02
C ILE A 26 27.25 7.78 12.49
N LYS A 27 27.48 6.65 11.81
CA LYS A 27 27.49 6.58 10.33
C LYS A 27 26.08 6.57 9.73
N HIS A 28 25.11 6.04 10.47
CA HIS A 28 23.73 5.85 10.03
C HIS A 28 22.76 6.49 11.04
N PRO A 29 22.72 7.84 11.12
CA PRO A 29 21.79 8.52 12.01
C PRO A 29 20.34 8.25 11.61
N ALA A 30 19.45 8.19 12.60
CA ALA A 30 18.03 8.02 12.37
C ALA A 30 17.45 9.25 11.65
N MET A 31 16.57 9.01 10.67
CA MET A 31 15.86 10.08 9.98
C MET A 31 14.72 10.64 10.85
N ASP A 32 14.60 11.96 10.90
CA ASP A 32 13.53 12.70 11.55
C ASP A 32 12.15 12.39 10.96
N LEU A 33 11.11 12.41 11.81
CA LEU A 33 9.74 12.04 11.43
C LEU A 33 9.18 12.94 10.33
N SER A 34 9.50 14.23 10.34
CA SER A 34 9.06 15.19 9.32
C SER A 34 9.64 14.87 7.93
N ARG A 35 10.93 14.50 7.85
CA ARG A 35 11.53 14.03 6.59
C ARG A 35 10.94 12.71 6.13
N ARG A 36 10.69 11.77 7.06
CA ARG A 36 10.01 10.51 6.73
C ARG A 36 8.60 10.75 6.19
N ALA A 37 7.84 11.69 6.75
CA ALA A 37 6.50 12.02 6.26
C ALA A 37 6.52 12.51 4.81
N LYS A 38 7.55 13.26 4.40
CA LYS A 38 7.70 13.71 3.00
C LYS A 38 7.82 12.56 2.00
N ILE A 39 8.34 11.40 2.41
CA ILE A 39 8.41 10.20 1.54
C ILE A 39 7.00 9.73 1.17
N PHE A 40 6.04 9.89 2.08
CA PHE A 40 4.66 9.45 1.88
C PHE A 40 3.74 10.54 1.31
N SER A 41 4.21 11.80 1.30
CA SER A 41 3.43 12.94 0.79
C SER A 41 2.87 12.74 -0.62
N PRO A 42 3.57 12.12 -1.59
CA PRO A 42 3.01 11.87 -2.92
C PRO A 42 1.85 10.85 -2.92
N PHE A 43 1.87 9.90 -1.98
CA PHE A 43 0.86 8.84 -1.91
C PHE A 43 -0.38 9.28 -1.13
N ASP A 44 -0.29 10.35 -0.35
CA ASP A 44 -1.44 10.90 0.40
C ASP A 44 -2.55 11.36 -0.54
N ALA A 45 -2.20 11.81 -1.75
CA ALA A 45 -3.14 12.14 -2.82
C ALA A 45 -3.89 10.92 -3.39
N LEU A 46 -3.40 9.70 -3.15
CA LEU A 46 -4.05 8.46 -3.60
C LEU A 46 -5.01 7.88 -2.55
N LYS A 47 -5.13 8.52 -1.39
CA LYS A 47 -6.08 8.11 -0.36
C LYS A 47 -7.51 8.35 -0.86
N GLY A 48 -8.37 7.34 -0.83
CA GLY A 48 -9.74 7.45 -1.36
C GLY A 48 -9.86 7.03 -2.83
N PHE A 49 -8.74 6.85 -3.54
CA PHE A 49 -8.75 6.58 -4.97
C PHE A 49 -9.39 5.24 -5.34
N ASN A 50 -9.19 4.20 -4.52
CA ASN A 50 -9.82 2.89 -4.76
C ASN A 50 -11.34 2.94 -4.56
N GLU A 51 -11.81 3.72 -3.58
CA GLU A 51 -13.23 3.93 -3.35
C GLU A 51 -13.87 4.70 -4.51
N GLU A 52 -13.23 5.76 -5.01
CA GLU A 52 -13.69 6.48 -6.20
C GLU A 52 -13.73 5.58 -7.45
N LEU A 53 -12.70 4.76 -7.67
CA LEU A 53 -12.69 3.79 -8.78
C LEU A 53 -13.88 2.84 -8.70
N ALA A 54 -14.17 2.27 -7.52
CA ALA A 54 -15.30 1.36 -7.35
C ALA A 54 -16.65 2.06 -7.61
N VAL A 55 -16.81 3.32 -7.20
CA VAL A 55 -18.02 4.11 -7.51
C VAL A 55 -18.15 4.31 -9.03
N THR A 56 -17.09 4.76 -9.70
CA THR A 56 -17.12 4.99 -11.16
C THR A 56 -17.37 3.72 -11.96
N GLU A 57 -16.82 2.58 -11.53
CA GLU A 57 -17.05 1.28 -12.16
C GLU A 57 -18.53 0.87 -12.04
N ASN A 58 -19.10 0.97 -10.83
CA ASN A 58 -20.51 0.68 -10.60
C ASN A 58 -21.44 1.59 -11.42
N GLU A 59 -21.16 2.89 -11.46
CA GLU A 59 -21.92 3.84 -12.29
C GLU A 59 -21.82 3.49 -13.78
N SER A 60 -20.63 3.14 -14.28
CA SER A 60 -20.47 2.75 -15.68
C SER A 60 -21.28 1.49 -15.99
N ASN A 61 -21.24 0.48 -15.13
CA ASN A 61 -21.97 -0.78 -15.30
C ASN A 61 -23.49 -0.56 -15.33
N GLU A 62 -24.02 0.27 -14.43
CA GLU A 62 -25.45 0.63 -14.44
C GLU A 62 -25.86 1.38 -15.70
N ASN A 63 -25.03 2.29 -16.20
CA ASN A 63 -25.28 2.99 -17.45
C ASN A 63 -25.32 2.03 -18.66
N TYR A 64 -24.39 1.07 -18.74
CA TYR A 64 -24.42 0.04 -19.79
C TYR A 64 -25.70 -0.81 -19.74
N LEU A 65 -26.12 -1.24 -18.55
CA LEU A 65 -27.34 -2.03 -18.36
C LEU A 65 -28.65 -1.26 -18.66
N GLN A 66 -28.64 0.07 -18.64
CA GLN A 66 -29.78 0.88 -19.04
C GLN A 66 -29.89 1.02 -20.57
N VAL A 67 -28.77 1.05 -21.30
CA VAL A 67 -28.75 1.13 -22.77
C VAL A 67 -29.35 -0.13 -23.41
N GLU A 68 -29.14 -1.31 -22.82
CA GLU A 68 -29.71 -2.57 -23.31
C GLU A 68 -31.22 -2.72 -23.06
N ARG A 69 -31.84 -1.83 -22.27
CA ARG A 69 -33.28 -1.85 -21.97
C ARG A 69 -34.11 -0.90 -22.83
N ILE A 70 -33.55 -0.32 -23.89
CA ILE A 70 -34.33 0.43 -24.88
C ILE A 70 -35.12 -0.61 -25.70
N PRO A 71 -36.46 -0.65 -25.62
CA PRO A 71 -37.25 -1.55 -26.46
C PRO A 71 -37.01 -1.18 -27.92
N MET A 72 -36.70 -2.17 -28.76
CA MET A 72 -36.73 -1.97 -30.21
C MET A 72 -38.14 -1.52 -30.59
N GLU A 73 -38.29 -0.24 -30.95
CA GLU A 73 -39.53 0.23 -31.56
C GLU A 73 -39.70 -0.52 -32.89
N GLU A 74 -40.71 -1.40 -32.96
CA GLU A 74 -41.16 -1.97 -34.21
C GLU A 74 -41.76 -0.80 -35.03
N PHE A 75 -41.00 -0.35 -36.04
CA PHE A 75 -41.49 0.62 -37.00
C PHE A 75 -42.67 0.03 -37.78
N PRO A 76 -43.74 0.83 -38.04
CA PRO A 76 -44.97 0.37 -38.68
C PRO A 76 -44.78 -0.06 -40.14
#